data_AF-A0A528WQS1-F1
#
_entry.id   AF-A0A528WQS1-F1
#
_cell.length_a   1.000
_cell.length_b   1.000
_cell.length_c   1.000
_cell.angle_alpha   90.00
_cell.angle_beta   90.00
_cell.angle_gamma   90.00
#
_symmetry.space_group_name_H-M   'P 1'
#
loop_
_entity.id
_entity.type
_entity.pdbx_description
1 polymer ?
#
loop_
_entity_poly.entity_id
_entity_poly.type
_entity_poly.pdbx_seq_one_letter_code
_entity_poly.pdbx_strand_id
1 'polypeptide(L)' 'MIRVLGIETSCDETAASVVALDGVSAPEILSNIVLSQIEEHAAFGGVVPEIAARAHVEALDGIVEAALADS' A
#
# COMPACT_ATOMS: atom_id res chain seq x y z
N MET A 1 -21.88 8.21 2.57
CA MET A 1 -20.42 8.26 2.48
C MET A 1 -19.94 6.88 2.08
N ILE A 2 -19.21 6.78 0.98
CA ILE A 2 -18.63 5.53 0.47
C ILE A 2 -17.19 5.46 1.00
N ARG A 3 -16.76 4.29 1.48
CA ARG A 3 -15.36 4.03 1.82
C ARG A 3 -14.73 3.17 0.73
N VAL A 4 -13.55 3.56 0.27
CA VAL A 4 -12.78 2.86 -0.77
C VAL A 4 -11.46 2.41 -0.16
N LEU A 5 -11.14 1.11 -0.30
CA LEU A 5 -9.84 0.56 0.00
C LEU A 5 -8.99 0.59 -1.27
N GLY A 6 -7.91 1.37 -1.26
CA GLY A 6 -6.88 1.37 -2.31
C GLY A 6 -5.76 0.39 -1.96
N ILE A 7 -5.25 -0.32 -2.97
CA ILE A 7 -4.09 -1.21 -2.88
C ILE A 7 -3.11 -0.81 -3.98
N GLU A 8 -1.83 -0.66 -3.62
CA GLU A 8 -0.76 -0.29 -4.54
C GLU A 8 0.41 -1.28 -4.40
N THR A 9 0.76 -1.93 -5.51
CA THR A 9 1.81 -2.98 -5.61
C THR A 9 2.45 -2.99 -7.01
N SER A 10 2.64 -1.81 -7.64
CA SER A 10 3.13 -1.73 -9.02
C SER A 10 4.65 -1.87 -9.17
N CYS A 11 5.43 -1.52 -8.14
CA CYS A 11 6.91 -1.52 -8.18
C CYS A 11 7.50 -2.18 -6.94
N ASP A 12 8.03 -1.41 -5.99
CA ASP A 12 8.75 -1.89 -4.81
C ASP A 12 8.14 -1.39 -3.49
N GLU A 13 6.96 -0.77 -3.54
CA GLU A 13 6.15 -0.44 -2.38
C GLU A 13 4.89 -1.30 -2.29
N THR A 14 4.60 -1.79 -1.08
CA THR A 14 3.29 -2.38 -0.75
C THR A 14 2.53 -1.37 0.08
N ALA A 15 1.39 -0.90 -0.41
CA ALA A 15 0.61 0.11 0.29
C ALA A 15 -0.90 -0.17 0.27
N ALA A 16 -1.57 0.28 1.31
CA ALA A 16 -3.03 0.32 1.40
C ALA A 16 -3.51 1.62 2.03
N SER A 17 -4.65 2.11 1.55
CA SER A 17 -5.29 3.33 2.06
C SER A 17 -6.80 3.18 2.14
N VAL A 18 -7.43 3.84 3.10
CA VAL A 18 -8.88 3.98 3.16
C VAL A 18 -9.25 5.43 2.87
N VAL A 19 -10.14 5.64 1.90
CA VAL A 19 -10.59 6.98 1.47
C VAL A 19 -12.11 7.09 1.59
N ALA A 20 -12.59 8.18 2.17
CA ALA A 20 -14.01 8.51 2.24
C ALA A 20 -14.43 9.44 1.09
N LEU A 21 -15.54 9.08 0.45
CA LEU A 21 -16.18 9.83 -0.62
C LEU A 21 -17.61 10.23 -0.21
N ASP A 22 -17.93 11.52 -0.30
CA ASP A 22 -19.28 12.04 -0.06
C ASP A 22 -20.01 12.45 -1.37
N GLY A 23 -19.27 12.49 -2.49
CA GLY A 23 -19.77 12.88 -3.82
C GLY A 23 -19.91 14.39 -4.03
N VAL A 24 -19.49 15.21 -3.07
CA VAL A 24 -19.63 16.68 -3.10
C VAL A 24 -18.27 17.36 -2.86
N SER A 25 -17.54 16.89 -1.86
CA SER A 25 -16.25 17.41 -1.42
C SER A 25 -15.10 16.62 -2.04
N ALA A 26 -13.87 17.11 -1.83
CA ALA A 26 -12.67 16.33 -2.14
C ALA A 26 -12.64 15.03 -1.31
N PRO A 27 -12.05 13.94 -1.85
CA PRO A 27 -11.84 12.71 -1.10
C PRO A 27 -11.06 12.96 0.20
N GLU A 28 -11.53 12.38 1.29
CA GLU A 28 -10.84 12.42 2.58
C GLU A 28 -10.03 11.14 2.78
N ILE A 29 -8.73 11.28 3.07
CA ILE A 29 -7.85 10.15 3.38
C ILE A 29 -8.03 9.82 4.86
N LEU A 30 -8.59 8.64 5.14
CA LEU A 30 -8.78 8.15 6.51
C LEU A 30 -7.52 7.42 7.02
N SER A 31 -6.85 6.67 6.15
CA SER A 31 -5.58 6.00 6.47
C SER A 31 -4.72 5.83 5.22
N ASN A 32 -3.40 5.73 5.42
CA ASN A 32 -2.42 5.50 4.35
C ASN A 32 -1.16 4.82 4.88
N ILE A 33 -1.03 3.52 4.63
CA ILE A 33 0.08 2.69 5.10
C ILE A 33 0.95 2.31 3.90
N VAL A 34 2.27 2.51 4.02
CA VAL A 34 3.24 2.24 2.96
C VAL A 34 4.43 1.47 3.54
N LEU A 35 4.79 0.37 2.91
CA LEU A 35 6.02 -0.38 3.16
C LEU A 35 6.89 -0.32 1.91
N SER A 36 8.13 0.16 2.05
CA SER A 36 9.10 0.25 0.96
C SER A 36 10.10 -0.90 1.01
N GLN A 37 10.48 -1.42 -0.16
CA GLN A 37 11.43 -2.53 -0.30
C GLN A 37 12.84 -2.10 -0.75
N ILE A 38 13.20 -0.82 -0.56
CA ILE A 38 14.47 -0.27 -1.06
C ILE A 38 15.68 -1.06 -0.53
N GLU A 39 15.63 -1.52 0.72
CA GLU A 39 16.74 -2.27 1.34
C GLU A 39 16.92 -3.66 0.72
N GLU A 40 15.83 -4.35 0.37
CA GLU A 40 15.85 -5.66 -0.28
C GLU A 40 16.48 -5.60 -1.68
N HIS A 41 16.33 -4.47 -2.38
CA HIS A 41 16.86 -4.26 -3.74
C HIS A 41 18.25 -3.63 -3.75
N ALA A 42 18.73 -3.09 -2.63
CA ALA A 42 19.96 -2.30 -2.54
C ALA A 42 21.20 -3.06 -3.05
N ALA A 43 21.30 -4.36 -2.76
CA ALA A 43 22.43 -5.19 -3.18
C ALA A 43 22.51 -5.41 -4.71
N PHE A 44 21.40 -5.19 -5.42
CA PHE A 44 21.29 -5.45 -6.86
C PHE A 44 21.40 -4.18 -7.71
N GLY A 45 21.41 -3.00 -7.07
CA GLY A 45 21.51 -1.71 -7.76
C GLY A 45 20.26 -1.33 -8.56
N GLY A 46 19.13 -1.99 -8.29
CA GLY A 46 17.84 -1.77 -8.95
C GLY A 46 16.80 -2.79 -8.52
N VAL A 47 15.54 -2.53 -8.83
CA VAL A 47 14.41 -3.39 -8.45
C VAL A 47 14.54 -4.76 -9.15
N VAL A 48 14.51 -5.82 -8.36
CA VAL A 48 14.46 -7.21 -8.83
C VAL A 48 13.00 -7.68 -8.82
N PRO A 49 12.35 -7.89 -9.99
CA PRO A 49 10.90 -8.13 -10.05
C PRO A 49 10.41 -9.29 -9.19
N GLU A 50 11.16 -10.39 -9.12
CA GLU A 50 10.78 -11.56 -8.32
C GLU A 50 10.82 -11.27 -6.81
N ILE A 51 11.82 -10.49 -6.34
CA ILE A 51 11.93 -10.10 -4.93
C ILE A 51 10.75 -9.19 -4.58
N ALA A 52 10.42 -8.25 -5.45
CA ALA A 52 9.32 -7.32 -5.23
C ALA A 52 7.96 -8.03 -5.17
N ALA A 53 7.69 -8.91 -6.14
CA ALA A 53 6.47 -9.70 -6.18
C ALA A 53 6.28 -10.54 -4.91
N ARG A 54 7.34 -11.20 -4.42
CA ARG A 54 7.26 -11.99 -3.19
C ARG A 54 7.04 -11.12 -1.96
N ALA A 55 7.75 -10.00 -1.84
CA ALA A 55 7.58 -9.08 -0.73
C ALA A 55 6.16 -8.47 -0.67
N HIS A 56 5.53 -8.19 -1.82
CA HIS A 56 4.11 -7.80 -1.84
C HIS A 56 3.21 -8.87 -1.25
N VAL A 57 3.38 -10.14 -1.65
CA VAL A 57 2.55 -11.26 -1.14
C VAL A 57 2.73 -11.45 0.36
N GLU A 58 3.94 -11.27 0.88
CA GLU A 58 4.25 -11.43 2.31
C GLU A 58 3.69 -10.29 3.17
N ALA A 59 3.65 -9.06 2.64
CA ALA A 59 3.26 -7.87 3.40
C ALA A 59 1.78 -7.49 3.28
N LEU A 60 1.11 -7.83 2.18
CA LEU A 60 -0.18 -7.24 1.80
C LEU A 60 -1.26 -7.38 2.89
N ASP A 61 -1.43 -8.56 3.47
CA ASP A 61 -2.46 -8.80 4.48
C ASP A 61 -2.28 -7.88 5.70
N GLY A 62 -1.05 -7.77 6.22
CA GLY A 62 -0.73 -6.90 7.34
C GLY A 62 -0.89 -5.41 7.02
N ILE A 63 -0.56 -5.00 5.80
CA ILE A 63 -0.73 -3.62 5.34
C ILE A 63 -2.21 -3.26 5.21
N VAL A 64 -3.04 -4.17 4.70
CA VAL A 64 -4.50 -3.97 4.63
C VAL A 64 -5.11 -3.93 6.03
N GLU A 65 -4.72 -4.84 6.93
CA GLU A 65 -5.19 -4.84 8.32
C GLU A 65 -4.84 -3.53 9.03
N ALA A 66 -3.60 -3.05 8.90
CA ALA A 66 -3.18 -1.77 9.47
C ALA A 66 -3.99 -0.59 8.91
N ALA A 67 -4.19 -0.55 7.59
CA ALA A 67 -4.96 0.53 6.96
C ALA A 67 -6.42 0.54 7.42
N LEU A 68 -7.04 -0.63 7.64
CA LEU A 68 -8.41 -0.72 8.16
C LEU A 68 -8.50 -0.36 9.65
N ALA A 69 -7.48 -0.68 10.44
CA ALA A 69 -7.42 -0.36 11.86
C ALA A 69 -7.20 1.15 12.13
N ASP A 70 -6.43 1.83 11.28
CA ASP A 70 -6.10 3.26 11.40
C ASP A 70 -7.15 4.20 10.79
N SER A 71 -8.22 3.66 10.18
CA SER A 71 -9.27 4.42 9.43
C SER A 71 -10.55 4.77 10.19
#